data_AF-A0A942R2S0-F1
#
_entry.id   AF-A0A942R2S0-F1
#
_cell.length_a   1.000
_cell.length_b   1.000
_cell.length_c   1.000
_cell.angle_alpha   90.00
_cell.angle_beta   90.00
_cell.angle_gamma   90.00
#
_symmetry.space_group_name_H-M   'P 1'
#
loop_
_entity.id
_entity.type
_entity.pdbx_description
1 polymer ?
#
loop_
_entity_poly.entity_id
_entity_poly.type
_entity_poly.pdbx_seq_one_letter_code
_entity_poly.pdbx_strand_id
1 'polypeptide(L)'
;MQISDDTKAVVQFLNEFTKGNLRKVNDLEYIFEIAATYGGNDELNRLVFAGKSVWNIASKLKKVVHGTEGIELLEKELLRNINEMVRFLRKISEFAEIDVKKRFDDIYFPETSGALKNLIDLGHDLAVFKDIQSQSRRQEL
;
A
#
# COMPACT_ATOMS: atom_id res chain seq x y z
N MET A 1 -1.14 -19.43 -4.07
CA MET A 1 -1.55 -19.49 -2.65
C MET A 1 -3.06 -19.40 -2.58
N GLN A 2 -3.69 -20.07 -1.61
CA GLN A 2 -5.12 -19.94 -1.38
C GLN A 2 -5.38 -18.76 -0.43
N ILE A 3 -6.20 -17.79 -0.86
CA ILE A 3 -6.62 -16.68 0.00
C ILE A 3 -7.76 -17.16 0.91
N SER A 4 -7.61 -16.97 2.21
CA SER A 4 -8.62 -17.31 3.21
C SER A 4 -9.87 -16.45 3.07
N ASP A 5 -11.00 -16.95 3.58
CA ASP A 5 -12.26 -16.19 3.54
C ASP A 5 -12.22 -14.97 4.46
N ASP A 6 -11.43 -15.01 5.53
CA ASP A 6 -11.18 -13.85 6.40
C ASP A 6 -10.46 -12.73 5.65
N THR A 7 -9.38 -13.04 4.92
CA THR A 7 -8.68 -12.05 4.09
C THR A 7 -9.60 -11.46 3.02
N LYS A 8 -10.38 -12.30 2.33
CA LYS A 8 -11.37 -11.82 1.34
C LYS A 8 -12.40 -10.92 1.97
N ALA A 9 -12.93 -11.27 3.15
CA ALA A 9 -13.92 -10.47 3.85
C ALA A 9 -13.35 -9.09 4.23
N VAL A 10 -12.11 -9.01 4.68
CA VAL A 10 -11.43 -7.73 4.97
C VAL A 10 -11.29 -6.89 3.71
N VAL A 11 -10.80 -7.46 2.61
CA VAL A 11 -10.62 -6.72 1.35
C VAL A 11 -11.96 -6.31 0.74
N GLN A 12 -12.97 -7.18 0.82
CA GLN A 12 -14.34 -6.86 0.40
C GLN A 12 -14.91 -5.69 1.21
N PHE A 13 -14.77 -5.72 2.54
CA PHE A 13 -15.19 -4.62 3.40
C PHE A 13 -14.51 -3.30 3.01
N LEU A 14 -13.20 -3.31 2.74
CA LEU A 14 -12.48 -2.12 2.25
C LEU A 14 -13.03 -1.64 0.90
N ASN A 15 -13.36 -2.58 0.01
CA ASN A 15 -13.90 -2.26 -1.30
C ASN A 15 -15.29 -1.62 -1.18
N GLU A 16 -16.16 -2.17 -0.33
CA GLU A 16 -17.48 -1.62 -0.04
C GLU A 16 -17.40 -0.24 0.63
N PHE A 17 -16.51 -0.08 1.62
CA PHE A 17 -16.26 1.19 2.30
C PHE A 17 -15.86 2.30 1.32
N THR A 18 -15.09 1.95 0.28
CA THR A 18 -14.67 2.89 -0.77
C THR A 18 -15.63 2.96 -1.96
N LYS A 19 -16.76 2.25 -1.92
CA LYS A 19 -17.73 2.12 -3.02
C LYS A 19 -17.10 1.59 -4.32
N GLY A 20 -16.23 0.59 -4.20
CA GLY A 20 -15.58 -0.08 -5.33
C GLY A 20 -14.34 0.64 -5.88
N ASN A 21 -13.74 1.56 -5.12
CA ASN A 21 -12.63 2.40 -5.62
C ASN A 21 -11.23 1.87 -5.26
N LEU A 22 -11.11 0.67 -4.69
CA LEU A 22 -9.80 0.02 -4.53
C LEU A 22 -9.19 -0.28 -5.92
N ARG A 23 -7.87 -0.12 -6.03
CA ARG A 23 -7.14 -0.19 -7.30
C ARG A 23 -6.34 -1.47 -7.46
N LYS A 24 -5.96 -2.10 -6.35
CA LYS A 24 -5.03 -3.22 -6.22
C LYS A 24 -5.62 -4.33 -5.35
N VAL A 25 -6.93 -4.60 -5.52
CA VAL A 25 -7.72 -5.58 -4.74
C VAL A 25 -6.98 -6.91 -4.56
N ASN A 26 -6.59 -7.57 -5.66
CA ASN A 26 -5.92 -8.87 -5.60
C ASN A 26 -4.56 -8.79 -4.89
N ASP A 27 -3.83 -7.68 -5.04
CA ASP A 27 -2.52 -7.54 -4.41
C ASP A 27 -2.64 -7.26 -2.91
N LEU A 28 -3.71 -6.57 -2.47
CA LEU A 28 -4.05 -6.46 -1.06
C LEU A 28 -4.38 -7.82 -0.45
N GLU A 29 -5.14 -8.66 -1.15
CA GLU A 29 -5.43 -10.03 -0.68
C GLU A 29 -4.13 -10.81 -0.45
N TYR A 30 -3.19 -10.79 -1.41
CA TYR A 30 -1.90 -11.44 -1.23
C TYR A 30 -1.12 -10.86 -0.04
N ILE A 31 -1.04 -9.53 0.07
CA ILE A 31 -0.28 -8.85 1.14
C ILE A 31 -0.85 -9.22 2.52
N PHE A 32 -2.17 -9.18 2.69
CA PHE A 32 -2.82 -9.50 3.95
C PHE A 32 -2.74 -10.98 4.29
N GLU A 33 -2.95 -11.86 3.31
CA GLU A 33 -2.87 -13.31 3.52
C GLU A 33 -1.45 -13.71 3.95
N ILE A 34 -0.42 -13.18 3.28
CA ILE A 34 0.98 -13.46 3.64
C ILE A 34 1.27 -12.95 5.05
N ALA A 35 0.91 -11.70 5.36
CA ALA A 35 1.16 -11.14 6.69
C ALA A 35 0.44 -11.93 7.79
N ALA A 36 -0.81 -12.36 7.56
CA ALA A 36 -1.57 -13.17 8.50
C ALA A 36 -0.96 -14.57 8.69
N THR A 37 -0.57 -15.22 7.60
CA THR A 37 -0.03 -16.59 7.62
C THR A 37 1.33 -16.67 8.31
N TYR A 38 2.21 -15.69 8.06
CA TYR A 38 3.60 -15.73 8.50
C TYR A 38 3.91 -14.82 9.69
N GLY A 39 2.89 -14.23 10.32
CA GLY A 39 3.06 -13.36 11.49
C GLY A 39 3.69 -12.00 11.17
N GLY A 40 3.60 -11.53 9.91
CA GLY A 40 4.19 -10.28 9.41
C GLY A 40 3.41 -9.01 9.77
N ASN A 41 2.76 -8.97 10.93
CA ASN A 41 1.91 -7.84 11.35
C ASN A 41 2.71 -6.53 11.48
N ASP A 42 3.95 -6.60 11.95
CA ASP A 42 4.82 -5.43 12.08
C ASP A 42 5.24 -4.88 10.71
N GLU A 43 5.65 -5.75 9.79
CA GLU A 43 5.93 -5.40 8.40
C GLU A 43 4.70 -4.80 7.73
N LEU A 44 3.51 -5.41 7.92
CA LEU A 44 2.27 -4.91 7.36
C LEU A 44 1.93 -3.52 7.90
N ASN A 45 2.03 -3.30 9.21
CA ASN A 45 1.76 -1.99 9.80
C ASN A 45 2.72 -0.91 9.28
N ARG A 46 4.00 -1.25 9.09
CA ARG A 46 4.99 -0.33 8.50
C ARG A 46 4.72 -0.07 7.02
N LEU A 47 4.35 -1.10 6.26
CA LEU A 47 3.93 -0.98 4.86
C LEU A 47 2.70 -0.07 4.73
N VAL A 48 1.68 -0.28 5.56
CA VAL A 48 0.46 0.51 5.60
C VAL A 48 0.75 1.98 5.92
N PHE A 49 1.63 2.23 6.88
CA PHE A 49 2.05 3.59 7.23
C PHE A 49 2.78 4.28 6.06
N ALA A 50 3.78 3.61 5.49
CA ALA A 50 4.52 4.13 4.33
C ALA A 50 3.58 4.37 3.13
N GLY A 51 2.69 3.43 2.83
CA GLY A 51 1.70 3.54 1.76
C GLY A 51 0.76 4.74 1.93
N LYS A 52 0.26 4.97 3.16
CA LYS A 52 -0.53 6.17 3.47
C LYS A 52 0.26 7.45 3.24
N SER A 53 1.52 7.51 3.66
CA SER A 53 2.39 8.66 3.43
C SER A 53 2.63 8.90 1.94
N VAL A 54 2.94 7.86 1.16
CA VAL A 54 3.09 7.92 -0.31
C VAL A 54 1.83 8.51 -0.94
N TRP A 55 0.65 7.96 -0.63
CA TRP A 55 -0.61 8.44 -1.20
C TRP A 55 -0.89 9.91 -0.86
N ASN A 56 -0.69 10.30 0.40
CA ASN A 56 -0.93 11.66 0.86
C ASN A 56 -0.01 12.67 0.17
N ILE A 57 1.27 12.33 -0.03
CA ILE A 57 2.22 13.24 -0.67
C ILE A 57 1.97 13.28 -2.19
N ALA A 58 1.80 12.12 -2.84
CA ALA A 58 1.55 12.05 -4.27
C ALA A 58 0.24 12.76 -4.67
N SER A 59 -0.83 12.60 -3.89
CA SER A 59 -2.11 13.26 -4.13
C SER A 59 -2.05 14.78 -3.91
N LYS A 60 -1.17 15.26 -3.01
CA LYS A 60 -0.88 16.70 -2.85
C LYS A 60 -0.08 17.21 -4.05
N LEU A 61 1.03 16.57 -4.40
CA LEU A 61 1.88 16.97 -5.53
C LEU A 61 1.11 17.07 -6.84
N LYS A 62 0.14 16.17 -7.08
CA LYS A 62 -0.77 16.23 -8.25
C LYS A 62 -1.57 17.54 -8.36
N LYS A 63 -1.79 18.25 -7.24
CA LYS A 63 -2.61 19.47 -7.17
C LYS A 63 -1.78 20.76 -7.13
N VAL A 64 -0.45 20.64 -7.00
CA VAL A 64 0.43 21.80 -6.84
C VAL A 64 0.87 22.33 -8.21
N VAL A 65 0.90 23.66 -8.37
CA VAL A 65 1.38 24.33 -9.57
C VAL A 65 2.91 24.45 -9.51
N HIS A 66 3.59 24.23 -10.65
CA HIS A 66 5.03 24.42 -10.77
C HIS A 66 5.46 25.80 -10.26
N GLY A 67 6.53 25.84 -9.45
CA GLY A 67 7.05 27.07 -8.82
C GLY A 67 6.55 27.31 -7.39
N THR A 68 5.75 26.41 -6.82
CA THR A 68 5.40 26.48 -5.39
C THR A 68 6.62 26.15 -4.53
N GLU A 69 6.96 27.05 -3.62
CA GLU A 69 8.06 26.88 -2.67
C GLU A 69 7.89 25.59 -1.84
N GLY A 70 8.95 24.80 -1.70
CA GLY A 70 8.92 23.54 -0.95
C GLY A 70 8.47 22.29 -1.73
N ILE A 71 8.15 22.39 -3.02
CA ILE A 71 7.86 21.21 -3.87
C ILE A 71 9.00 20.18 -3.82
N GLU A 72 10.26 20.61 -3.97
CA GLU A 72 11.41 19.70 -4.00
C GLU A 72 11.55 18.89 -2.70
N LEU A 73 11.18 19.47 -1.57
CA LEU A 73 11.17 18.77 -0.28
C LEU A 73 10.09 17.68 -0.25
N LEU A 74 8.91 17.96 -0.79
CA LEU A 74 7.82 16.97 -0.90
C LEU A 74 8.18 15.86 -1.87
N GLU A 75 8.87 16.15 -2.97
CA GLU A 75 9.35 15.13 -3.92
C GLU A 75 10.41 14.22 -3.29
N LYS A 76 11.38 14.79 -2.57
CA LYS A 76 12.38 14.01 -1.80
C LYS A 76 11.71 13.14 -0.75
N GLU A 77 10.73 13.68 -0.04
CA GLU A 77 9.96 12.95 0.96
C GLU A 77 9.14 11.81 0.32
N LEU A 78 8.51 12.06 -0.83
CA LEU A 78 7.78 11.04 -1.58
C LEU A 78 8.71 9.87 -1.95
N LEU A 79 9.88 10.17 -2.52
CA LEU A 79 10.86 9.14 -2.88
C LEU A 79 11.33 8.33 -1.67
N ARG A 80 11.55 8.99 -0.52
CA ARG A 80 11.90 8.30 0.73
C ARG A 80 10.80 7.31 1.13
N ASN A 81 9.55 7.74 1.16
CA ASN A 81 8.42 6.88 1.55
C ASN A 81 8.16 5.77 0.53
N ILE A 82 8.40 6.01 -0.77
CA ILE A 82 8.37 4.95 -1.80
C ILE A 82 9.42 3.89 -1.52
N ASN A 83 10.66 4.29 -1.21
CA ASN A 83 11.73 3.34 -0.91
C ASN A 83 11.41 2.51 0.35
N GLU A 84 10.83 3.14 1.38
CA GLU A 84 10.36 2.41 2.56
C GLU A 84 9.22 1.44 2.24
N MET A 85 8.25 1.88 1.43
CA MET A 85 7.15 1.05 0.97
C MET A 85 7.66 -0.17 0.19
N VAL A 86 8.58 0.02 -0.76
CA VAL A 86 9.23 -1.07 -1.51
C VAL A 86 9.97 -2.02 -0.57
N ARG A 87 10.70 -1.50 0.43
CA ARG A 87 11.42 -2.33 1.39
C ARG A 87 10.49 -3.25 2.17
N PHE A 88 9.37 -2.75 2.71
CA PHE A 88 8.43 -3.59 3.45
C PHE A 88 7.62 -4.51 2.55
N LEU A 89 7.28 -4.06 1.33
CA LEU A 89 6.61 -4.91 0.34
C LEU A 89 7.49 -6.09 -0.07
N ARG A 90 8.81 -5.87 -0.25
CA ARG A 90 9.78 -6.95 -0.51
C ARG A 90 9.82 -7.97 0.61
N LYS A 91 9.93 -7.50 1.87
CA LYS A 91 9.94 -8.37 3.06
C LYS A 91 8.68 -9.24 3.16
N ILE A 92 7.51 -8.67 2.86
CA ILE A 92 6.27 -9.45 2.82
C ILE A 92 6.34 -10.46 1.66
N SER A 93 6.71 -10.04 0.46
CA SER A 93 6.76 -10.92 -0.72
C SER A 93 7.80 -12.05 -0.65
N GLU A 94 8.76 -12.00 0.28
CA GLU A 94 9.73 -13.07 0.49
C GLU A 94 9.07 -14.39 0.91
N PHE A 95 7.93 -14.31 1.59
CA PHE A 95 7.14 -15.47 2.03
C PHE A 95 6.09 -15.91 1.00
N ALA A 96 6.00 -15.23 -0.14
CA ALA A 96 5.03 -15.54 -1.17
C ALA A 96 5.47 -16.76 -2.02
N GLU A 97 4.48 -17.46 -2.58
CA GLU A 97 4.73 -18.47 -3.62
C GLU A 97 5.34 -17.83 -4.89
N ILE A 98 6.03 -18.65 -5.69
CA ILE A 98 6.80 -18.21 -6.87
C ILE A 98 6.00 -17.29 -7.80
N ASP A 99 4.74 -17.61 -8.10
CA ASP A 99 3.93 -16.82 -9.02
C ASP A 99 3.57 -15.44 -8.46
N VAL A 100 3.27 -15.36 -7.17
CA VAL A 100 2.97 -14.10 -6.48
C VAL A 100 4.24 -13.26 -6.34
N LYS A 101 5.37 -13.89 -6.01
CA LYS A 101 6.67 -13.22 -5.93
C LYS A 101 7.07 -12.61 -7.27
N LYS A 102 6.98 -13.40 -8.36
CA LYS A 102 7.24 -12.93 -9.72
C LYS A 102 6.34 -11.75 -10.10
N ARG A 103 5.05 -11.85 -9.80
CA ARG A 103 4.10 -10.75 -10.02
C ARG A 103 4.56 -9.47 -9.33
N PHE A 104 5.05 -9.55 -8.10
CA PHE A 104 5.49 -8.36 -7.35
C PHE A 104 6.80 -7.81 -7.92
N ASP A 105 7.74 -8.70 -8.28
CA ASP A 105 8.97 -8.36 -8.98
C ASP A 105 8.73 -7.63 -10.31
N ASP A 106 7.68 -8.01 -11.05
CA ASP A 106 7.33 -7.41 -12.34
C ASP A 106 6.52 -6.10 -12.20
N ILE A 107 5.69 -5.97 -11.17
CA ILE A 107 4.72 -4.85 -11.05
C ILE A 107 5.24 -3.67 -10.22
N TYR A 108 5.97 -3.95 -9.13
CA TYR A 108 6.26 -2.95 -8.10
C TYR A 108 7.73 -2.57 -8.01
N PHE A 109 8.62 -3.48 -8.38
CA PHE A 109 10.05 -3.32 -8.16
C PHE A 109 10.91 -2.84 -9.33
N PRO A 110 10.45 -2.82 -10.60
CA PRO A 110 11.22 -2.20 -11.66
C PRO A 110 11.35 -0.69 -11.46
N GLU A 111 12.47 -0.10 -11.86
CA GLU A 111 12.67 1.36 -11.85
C GLU A 111 11.98 2.02 -13.05
N THR A 112 10.66 1.93 -13.11
CA THR A 112 9.84 2.46 -14.21
C THR A 112 8.73 3.36 -13.70
N SER A 113 8.25 4.26 -14.56
CA SER A 113 7.09 5.10 -14.25
C SER A 113 5.81 4.28 -14.04
N GLY A 114 5.72 3.10 -14.65
CA GLY A 114 4.62 2.15 -14.43
C GLY A 114 4.63 1.58 -13.01
N ALA A 115 5.80 1.11 -12.55
CA ALA A 115 5.96 0.62 -11.18
C ALA A 115 5.70 1.70 -10.14
N LEU A 116 6.16 2.94 -10.39
CA LEU A 116 5.86 4.09 -9.55
C LEU A 116 4.35 4.34 -9.43
N LYS A 117 3.61 4.30 -10.55
CA LYS A 117 2.13 4.43 -10.54
C LYS A 117 1.48 3.29 -9.76
N ASN A 118 1.96 2.06 -9.95
CA ASN A 118 1.45 0.90 -9.21
C ASN A 118 1.66 1.05 -7.70
N LEU A 119 2.82 1.55 -7.27
CA LEU A 119 3.11 1.82 -5.86
C LEU A 119 2.21 2.93 -5.29
N ILE A 120 1.93 3.98 -6.05
CA ILE A 120 0.99 5.03 -5.63
C ILE A 120 -0.43 4.48 -5.51
N ASP A 121 -0.86 3.63 -6.44
CA ASP A 121 -2.18 2.97 -6.39
C ASP A 121 -2.30 1.98 -5.23
N LEU A 122 -1.25 1.21 -4.94
CA LEU A 122 -1.21 0.39 -3.74
C LEU A 122 -1.19 1.26 -2.48
N GLY A 123 -0.49 2.38 -2.49
CA GLY A 123 -0.46 3.35 -1.40
C GLY A 123 -1.84 3.94 -1.11
N HIS A 124 -2.64 4.20 -2.15
CA HIS A 124 -4.04 4.61 -2.02
C HIS A 124 -4.84 3.57 -1.23
N ASP A 125 -4.77 2.31 -1.62
CA ASP A 125 -5.54 1.24 -1.00
C ASP A 125 -5.08 0.98 0.45
N LEU A 126 -3.77 1.04 0.72
CA LEU A 126 -3.21 0.96 2.07
C LEU A 126 -3.64 2.16 2.94
N ALA A 127 -3.79 3.35 2.36
CA ALA A 127 -4.27 4.53 3.08
C ALA A 127 -5.71 4.32 3.58
N VAL A 128 -6.58 3.74 2.74
CA VAL A 128 -7.96 3.38 3.12
C VAL A 128 -7.95 2.44 4.33
N PHE A 129 -7.16 1.37 4.27
CA PHE A 129 -7.06 0.43 5.39
C PHE A 129 -6.60 1.13 6.68
N LYS A 130 -5.60 2.01 6.57
CA LYS A 130 -5.12 2.79 7.72
C LYS A 130 -6.17 3.73 8.29
N ASP A 131 -6.98 4.35 7.43
CA ASP A 131 -8.05 5.26 7.86
C ASP A 131 -9.10 4.51 8.68
N ILE A 132 -9.48 3.31 8.26
CA ILE A 132 -10.40 2.44 9.02
C ILE A 132 -9.80 2.06 10.38
N GLN A 133 -8.56 1.56 10.41
CA GLN A 133 -7.86 1.26 11.68
C GLN A 133 -7.85 2.46 12.64
N SER A 134 -7.74 3.69 12.09
CA SER A 134 -7.71 4.91 12.89
C SER A 134 -9.10 5.32 13.38
N GLN A 135 -10.15 5.06 12.61
CA GLN A 135 -11.54 5.34 13.00
C GLN A 135 -11.98 4.40 14.13
N SER A 136 -11.71 3.10 14.02
CA SER A 136 -12.05 2.12 15.05
C SER A 136 -11.41 2.48 16.41
N ARG A 137 -10.13 2.85 16.40
CA ARG A 137 -9.42 3.27 17.63
C ARG A 137 -10.03 4.52 18.30
N ARG A 138 -10.63 5.43 17.53
CA ARG A 138 -11.28 6.63 18.08
C ARG A 138 -12.65 6.35 18.69
N GLN A 139 -13.29 5.24 18.34
CA GLN A 139 -14.59 4.84 18.90
C GLN A 139 -14.44 4.04 20.21
N GLU A 140 -13.24 3.52 20.49
CA GLU A 140 -12.90 2.80 21.72
C GLU A 140 -12.40 3.71 22.86
N LEU A 141 -12.19 5.01 22.59
CA LEU A 141 -11.75 6.05 23.53
C LEU A 141 -12.92 6.96 23.93
#